data_AF-A0A8J3AEP8-F1
#
_entry.id   AF-A0A8J3AEP8-F1
#
_cell.length_a   1.000
_cell.length_b   1.000
_cell.length_c   1.000
_cell.angle_alpha   90.00
_cell.angle_beta   90.00
_cell.angle_gamma   90.00
#
_symmetry.space_group_name_H-M   'P 1'
#
loop_
_entity.id
_entity.type
_entity.pdbx_description
1 polymer ?
#
loop_
_entity_poly.entity_id
_entity_poly.type
_entity_poly.pdbx_seq_one_letter_code
_entity_poly.pdbx_strand_id
1 'polypeptide(L)'
;MSLSRPHVPGSAEPRAAHADARDTAGCVACGAPLETPGCCSLDCVRAARRELEDNVGRLRRLQWRDVPSETRARLTERNGRLTAALLGWRN
;
A
#
# COMPACT_ATOMS: atom_id res chain seq x y z
N MET A 1 49.24 18.85 -41.79
CA MET A 1 47.87 18.32 -41.64
C MET A 1 47.67 18.03 -40.16
N SER A 2 47.07 18.97 -39.43
CA SER A 2 46.85 18.87 -37.99
C SER A 2 45.34 18.83 -37.76
N LEU A 3 44.83 17.72 -37.23
CA LEU A 3 43.42 17.61 -36.84
C LEU A 3 43.35 17.48 -35.31
N SER A 4 42.90 18.57 -34.70
CA SER A 4 42.68 18.71 -33.26
C SER A 4 41.54 17.79 -32.79
N ARG A 5 41.76 17.09 -31.67
CA ARG A 5 40.73 16.33 -30.94
C ARG A 5 39.75 17.31 -30.28
N PRO A 6 38.43 17.10 -30.35
CA PRO A 6 37.51 17.83 -29.51
C PRO A 6 37.53 17.28 -28.07
N HIS A 7 37.66 18.21 -27.13
CA HIS A 7 37.47 18.02 -25.70
C HIS A 7 35.96 18.04 -25.40
N VAL A 8 35.41 16.97 -24.83
CA VAL A 8 34.04 16.93 -24.31
C VAL A 8 34.12 17.08 -22.78
N PRO A 9 33.69 18.21 -22.20
CA PRO A 9 33.53 18.34 -20.76
C PRO A 9 32.13 17.87 -20.36
N GLY A 10 32.02 17.23 -19.20
CA GLY A 10 30.73 17.02 -18.54
C GLY A 10 30.18 15.60 -18.64
N SER A 11 30.94 14.61 -18.16
CA SER A 11 30.31 13.48 -17.48
C SER A 11 29.72 14.02 -16.18
N ALA A 12 28.57 14.68 -16.28
CA ALA A 12 27.67 14.79 -15.15
C ALA A 12 27.26 13.36 -14.84
N GLU A 13 27.91 12.79 -13.82
CA GLU A 13 27.43 11.59 -13.16
C GLU A 13 25.92 11.75 -13.01
N PRO A 14 25.09 10.79 -13.46
CA PRO A 14 23.73 10.77 -12.99
C PRO A 14 23.87 10.59 -11.49
N ARG A 15 23.74 11.69 -10.74
CA ARG A 15 23.43 11.64 -9.31
C ARG A 15 22.25 10.70 -9.29
N ALA A 16 22.50 9.47 -8.87
CA ALA A 16 21.48 8.56 -8.48
C ALA A 16 20.67 9.36 -7.47
N ALA A 17 19.58 9.96 -7.95
CA ALA A 17 18.45 10.27 -7.12
C ALA A 17 18.12 8.89 -6.58
N HIS A 18 18.67 8.61 -5.40
CA HIS A 18 18.25 7.49 -4.59
C HIS A 18 16.76 7.70 -4.48
N ALA A 19 16.03 6.96 -5.32
CA ALA A 19 14.66 6.61 -5.06
C ALA A 19 14.72 5.77 -3.79
N ASP A 20 14.90 6.45 -2.64
CA ASP A 20 14.38 6.04 -1.35
C ASP A 20 12.84 6.15 -1.48
N ALA A 21 12.27 5.45 -2.47
CA ALA A 21 10.96 4.87 -2.35
C ALA A 21 11.14 3.77 -1.31
N ARG A 22 11.37 4.17 -0.05
CA ARG A 22 10.84 3.38 1.06
C ARG A 22 9.40 3.18 0.65
N ASP A 23 9.03 1.93 0.39
CA ASP A 23 7.66 1.51 0.23
C ASP A 23 6.94 2.01 1.49
N THR A 24 6.46 3.25 1.42
CA THR A 24 5.95 3.97 2.57
C THR A 24 4.56 3.39 2.71
N ALA A 25 4.47 2.37 3.53
CA ALA A 25 3.24 1.65 3.71
C ALA A 25 2.16 2.62 4.19
N GLY A 26 0.99 2.61 3.55
CA GLY A 26 -0.08 3.53 3.89
C GLY A 26 -0.89 3.07 5.10
N CYS A 27 -1.50 4.03 5.79
CA CYS A 27 -2.62 3.77 6.69
C CYS A 27 -3.71 3.04 5.90
N VAL A 28 -4.13 1.88 6.37
CA VAL A 28 -5.08 1.03 5.64
C VAL A 28 -6.46 1.70 5.49
N ALA A 29 -6.79 2.64 6.37
CA ALA A 29 -8.07 3.34 6.40
C ALA A 29 -8.08 4.63 5.57
N CYS A 30 -7.07 5.50 5.73
CA CYS A 30 -7.04 6.83 5.11
C CYS A 30 -5.94 7.03 4.07
N GLY A 31 -5.04 6.06 3.90
CA GLY A 31 -3.92 6.15 2.95
C GLY A 31 -2.78 7.08 3.37
N ALA A 32 -2.85 7.69 4.56
CA ALA A 32 -1.76 8.52 5.08
C ALA A 32 -0.44 7.73 5.14
N PRO A 33 0.70 8.32 4.75
CA PRO A 33 1.97 7.62 4.73
C PRO A 33 2.39 7.17 6.14
N LEU A 34 2.85 5.93 6.27
CA LEU A 34 3.42 5.34 7.48
C LEU A 34 4.70 4.58 7.15
N GLU A 35 5.56 4.38 8.15
CA GLU A 35 6.76 3.55 8.00
C GLU A 35 6.41 2.06 7.89
N THR A 36 5.26 1.65 8.46
CA THR A 36 4.73 0.28 8.41
C THR A 36 3.22 0.28 8.13
N PRO A 37 2.68 -0.75 7.46
CA PRO A 37 1.25 -0.81 7.15
C PRO A 37 0.44 -0.90 8.44
N GLY A 38 -0.52 0.00 8.63
CA GLY A 38 -1.22 0.07 9.91
C GLY A 38 -2.37 1.07 9.93
N CYS A 39 -2.78 1.49 11.13
CA CYS A 39 -3.68 2.62 11.33
C CYS A 39 -2.88 3.79 11.91
N CYS A 40 -3.09 5.00 11.42
CA CYS A 40 -2.38 6.20 11.92
C CYS A 40 -3.06 6.88 13.11
N SER A 41 -4.29 6.49 13.45
CA SER A 41 -5.06 7.07 14.55
C SER A 41 -6.13 6.11 15.06
N LEU A 42 -6.67 6.40 16.25
CA LEU A 42 -7.80 5.64 16.81
C LEU A 42 -9.04 5.70 15.92
N ASP A 43 -9.28 6.83 15.23
CA ASP A 43 -10.41 6.93 14.30
C ASP A 43 -10.19 6.07 13.05
N CYS A 44 -8.95 5.94 12.58
CA CYS A 44 -8.59 4.99 11.52
C CYS A 44 -8.78 3.54 11.97
N VAL A 45 -8.46 3.22 13.23
CA VAL A 45 -8.74 1.89 13.82
C VAL A 45 -10.24 1.61 13.82
N ARG A 46 -11.06 2.57 14.26
CA ARG A 46 -12.52 2.43 14.25
C ARG A 46 -13.08 2.28 12.84
N ALA A 47 -12.55 3.03 11.87
CA ALA A 47 -12.93 2.92 10.47
C ALA A 47 -12.54 1.56 9.88
N ALA A 48 -11.31 1.10 10.10
CA ALA A 48 -10.83 -0.20 9.64
C ALA A 48 -11.67 -1.35 10.22
N ARG A 49 -12.06 -1.26 11.49
CA ARG A 49 -12.94 -2.26 12.12
C ARG A 49 -14.34 -2.29 11.49
N ARG A 50 -14.95 -1.13 11.26
CA ARG A 50 -16.25 -1.04 10.57
C ARG A 50 -16.18 -1.64 9.17
N GLU A 51 -15.13 -1.31 8.42
CA GLU A 51 -14.93 -1.86 7.07
C GLU A 51 -14.77 -3.39 7.09
N LEU A 52 -14.04 -3.93 8.07
CA LEU A 52 -13.88 -5.37 8.23
C LEU A 52 -15.23 -6.06 8.50
N GLU A 53 -16.03 -5.51 9.42
CA GLU A 53 -17.37 -6.01 9.74
C GLU A 53 -18.30 -5.96 8.51
N ASP A 54 -18.26 -4.87 7.73
CA ASP A 54 -19.02 -4.72 6.50
C ASP A 54 -18.61 -5.72 5.42
N ASN A 55 -17.30 -5.94 5.22
CA ASN A 55 -16.78 -6.88 4.25
C ASN A 55 -17.15 -8.33 4.61
N VAL A 56 -17.08 -8.68 5.90
CA VAL A 56 -17.56 -9.99 6.39
C VAL A 56 -19.06 -10.12 6.17
N GLY A 57 -19.84 -9.08 6.46
CA GLY A 57 -21.28 -9.05 6.19
C GLY A 57 -21.59 -9.23 4.70
N ARG A 58 -20.83 -8.60 3.80
CA ARG A 58 -20.92 -8.78 2.35
C ARG A 58 -20.62 -10.23 1.97
N LEU A 59 -19.49 -10.78 2.42
CA LEU A 59 -19.12 -12.17 2.14
C LEU A 59 -20.16 -13.19 2.63
N ARG A 60 -20.83 -12.92 3.77
CA ARG A 60 -21.91 -13.77 4.29
C ARG A 60 -23.21 -13.67 3.49
N ARG A 61 -23.60 -12.47 3.06
CA ARG A 61 -24.83 -12.24 2.28
C ARG A 61 -24.72 -12.74 0.85
N LEU A 62 -23.52 -12.66 0.30
CA LEU A 62 -23.22 -13.18 -1.00
C LEU A 62 -23.37 -14.71 -0.98
N GLN A 63 -24.34 -15.25 -1.72
CA GLN A 63 -24.47 -16.69 -1.90
C GLN A 63 -23.20 -17.19 -2.60
N TRP A 64 -22.52 -18.19 -2.03
CA TRP A 64 -21.20 -18.65 -2.49
C TRP A 64 -21.14 -19.04 -3.97
N ARG A 65 -22.29 -19.29 -4.61
CA ARG A 65 -22.41 -19.67 -6.02
C ARG A 65 -22.35 -18.50 -7.01
N ASP A 66 -22.70 -17.28 -6.60
CA ASP A 66 -22.87 -16.15 -7.53
C ASP A 66 -21.83 -15.03 -7.35
N VAL A 67 -20.85 -15.21 -6.46
CA VAL A 67 -19.77 -14.23 -6.28
C VAL A 67 -18.70 -14.48 -7.32
N PRO A 68 -18.37 -13.47 -8.14
CA PRO A 68 -17.16 -13.52 -8.95
C PRO A 68 -15.96 -13.83 -8.06
N SER A 69 -15.16 -14.83 -8.43
CA SER A 69 -13.97 -15.25 -7.68
C SER A 69 -13.06 -14.07 -7.33
N GLU A 70 -12.93 -13.10 -8.25
CA GLU A 70 -12.19 -11.86 -8.07
C GLU A 70 -12.75 -10.99 -6.93
N THR A 71 -14.07 -10.83 -6.84
CA THR A 71 -14.70 -10.06 -5.75
C THR A 71 -14.44 -10.71 -4.40
N ARG A 72 -14.53 -12.04 -4.34
CA ARG A 72 -14.19 -12.80 -3.13
C ARG A 72 -12.72 -12.63 -2.76
N ALA A 73 -11.81 -12.77 -3.72
CA ALA A 73 -10.38 -12.60 -3.51
C ALA A 73 -10.06 -11.20 -2.97
N ARG A 74 -10.60 -10.15 -3.60
CA ARG A 74 -10.39 -8.76 -3.18
C ARG A 74 -10.90 -8.48 -1.77
N LEU A 75 -12.08 -8.98 -1.41
CA LEU A 75 -12.64 -8.81 -0.06
C LEU A 75 -11.81 -9.57 0.97
N THR A 76 -11.39 -10.79 0.66
CA THR A 76 -10.53 -11.60 1.55
C THR A 76 -9.18 -10.93 1.77
N GLU A 77 -8.53 -10.47 0.70
CA GLU A 77 -7.24 -9.76 0.77
C GLU A 77 -7.36 -8.46 1.58
N ARG A 78 -8.43 -7.68 1.33
CA ARG A 78 -8.71 -6.47 2.09
C ARG A 78 -8.93 -6.78 3.58
N ASN A 79 -9.68 -7.83 3.90
CA ASN A 79 -9.89 -8.27 5.27
C ASN A 79 -8.60 -8.71 5.96
N GLY A 80 -7.70 -9.37 5.23
CA GLY A 80 -6.37 -9.73 5.72
C GLY A 80 -5.57 -8.49 6.12
N ARG A 81 -5.51 -7.47 5.25
CA ARG A 81 -4.83 -6.20 5.54
C ARG A 81 -5.44 -5.46 6.74
N LEU A 82 -6.77 -5.37 6.81
CA LEU A 82 -7.46 -4.72 7.93
C LEU A 82 -7.18 -5.45 9.25
N THR A 83 -7.23 -6.77 9.26
CA THR A 83 -6.94 -7.58 10.45
C THR A 83 -5.50 -7.39 10.92
N ALA A 84 -4.53 -7.42 10.00
CA ALA A 84 -3.12 -7.18 10.32
C ALA A 84 -2.89 -5.80 10.94
N ALA A 85 -3.46 -4.74 10.35
CA ALA A 85 -3.36 -3.39 10.87
C ALA A 85 -3.99 -3.23 12.26
N LEU A 86 -5.13 -3.88 12.51
CA LEU A 86 -5.80 -3.85 13.81
C LEU A 86 -5.01 -4.60 14.90
N LEU A 87 -4.36 -5.70 14.55
CA LEU A 87 -3.48 -6.44 15.47
C LEU A 87 -2.21 -5.66 15.79
N GLY A 88 -1.62 -5.00 14.78
CA GLY A 88 -0.42 -4.18 14.95
C GLY A 88 -0.63 -2.96 15.87
N TRP A 89 -1.84 -2.42 15.93
CA TRP A 89 -2.17 -1.30 16.84
C TRP A 89 -2.35 -1.71 18.31
N ARG A 90 -2.59 -3.00 18.60
CA ARG A 90 -2.86 -3.49 19.96
C ARG A 90 -1.59 -3.77 20.78
N ASN A 91 -0.41 -3.69 20.16
CA ASN A 91 0.91 -3.84 20.79
C ASN A 91 1.59 -2.48 20.91
#